data_AF-A0A135LVI7-F1
#
_entry.id   AF-A0A135LVI7-F1
#
_cell.length_a   1.000
_cell.length_b   1.000
_cell.length_c   1.000
_cell.angle_alpha   90.00
_cell.angle_beta   90.00
_cell.angle_gamma   90.00
#
_symmetry.space_group_name_H-M   'P 1'
#
loop_
_entity.id
_entity.type
_entity.pdbx_description
1 polymer ?
#
loop_
_entity_poly.entity_id
_entity_poly.type
_entity_poly.pdbx_seq_one_letter_code
_entity_poly.pdbx_strand_id
1 'polypeptide(L)'
;MSTSPNPSAESTIYLPMSGSPMTGGSYWTYFGTGEPQVWANPPKMICDCGTHGAWQWPTQYAELTIAPCAFRCPYCDRFNKAGKTTHQASNLRRHIRATHIQGHPMEYGTLVVMPGGTQNQAYEMTQY
;
A
#
# COMPACT_ATOMS: atom_id res chain seq x y z
N MET A 1 26.32 -46.05 -13.92
CA MET A 1 26.85 -44.97 -13.06
C MET A 1 26.28 -43.68 -13.61
N SER A 2 25.37 -43.06 -12.86
CA SER A 2 24.66 -41.83 -13.21
C SER A 2 25.52 -40.62 -12.90
N THR A 3 25.55 -39.62 -13.78
CA THR A 3 25.57 -38.19 -13.39
C THR A 3 25.15 -37.31 -14.58
N SER A 4 24.09 -36.54 -14.34
CA SER A 4 23.48 -35.55 -15.22
C SER A 4 24.37 -34.31 -15.44
N PRO A 5 24.13 -33.54 -16.51
CA PRO A 5 24.80 -32.25 -16.73
C PRO A 5 24.22 -31.16 -15.83
N ASN A 6 25.08 -30.29 -15.33
CA ASN A 6 24.74 -29.12 -14.50
C ASN A 6 24.79 -27.85 -15.37
N PRO A 7 23.69 -27.11 -15.58
CA PRO A 7 23.68 -25.85 -16.32
C PRO A 7 23.79 -24.66 -15.34
N SER A 8 24.90 -23.93 -15.38
CA SER A 8 25.04 -22.66 -14.64
C SER A 8 25.51 -21.57 -15.58
N ALA A 9 24.56 -20.77 -16.06
CA ALA A 9 24.71 -19.33 -16.29
C ALA A 9 23.38 -18.78 -16.83
N GLU A 10 22.32 -18.80 -16.02
CA GLU A 10 21.12 -18.04 -16.34
C GLU A 10 21.30 -16.64 -15.74
N SER A 11 21.51 -15.67 -16.63
CA SER A 11 21.48 -14.24 -16.30
C SER A 11 20.06 -13.86 -15.92
N THR A 12 19.74 -13.96 -14.63
CA THR A 12 18.49 -13.43 -14.07
C THR A 12 18.50 -11.91 -14.20
N ILE A 13 17.83 -11.44 -15.25
CA ILE A 13 17.42 -10.06 -15.41
C ILE A 13 16.51 -9.74 -14.22
N TYR A 14 16.98 -8.92 -13.28
CA TYR A 14 16.12 -8.28 -12.28
C TYR A 14 15.22 -7.28 -13.02
N LEU A 15 14.08 -7.76 -13.50
CA LEU A 15 12.99 -6.88 -13.90
C LEU A 15 12.56 -6.10 -12.65
N PRO A 16 12.47 -4.75 -12.70
CA PRO A 16 11.85 -4.02 -11.62
C PRO A 16 10.42 -4.55 -11.48
N MET A 17 10.07 -5.05 -10.29
CA MET A 17 8.72 -5.51 -9.98
C MET A 17 7.76 -4.34 -10.14
N SER A 18 7.26 -4.14 -11.36
CA SER A 18 6.04 -3.41 -11.63
C SER A 18 4.94 -4.23 -10.96
N GLY A 19 4.58 -3.84 -9.74
CA GLY A 19 3.57 -4.51 -8.94
C GLY A 19 2.28 -4.63 -9.75
N SER A 20 2.00 -5.84 -10.24
CA SER A 20 0.65 -6.18 -10.65
C SER A 20 -0.26 -5.91 -9.46
N PRO A 21 -1.42 -5.26 -9.64
CA PRO A 21 -2.34 -5.00 -8.53
C PRO A 21 -2.78 -6.35 -7.96
N MET A 22 -2.13 -6.80 -6.88
CA MET A 22 -2.59 -7.93 -6.09
C MET A 22 -3.95 -7.56 -5.53
N THR A 23 -4.97 -8.03 -6.23
CA THR A 23 -6.40 -7.82 -6.02
C THR A 23 -6.78 -8.03 -4.57
N GLY A 24 -7.12 -6.93 -3.88
CA GLY A 24 -7.74 -6.92 -2.55
C GLY A 24 -6.92 -6.23 -1.44
N GLY A 25 -5.64 -5.93 -1.68
CA GLY A 25 -4.72 -5.40 -0.66
C GLY A 25 -4.64 -3.89 -0.55
N SER A 26 -4.01 -3.43 0.53
CA SER A 26 -3.58 -2.04 0.61
C SER A 26 -2.24 -1.87 -0.08
N TYR A 27 -2.12 -0.84 -0.91
CA TYR A 27 -0.91 -0.56 -1.68
C TYR A 27 -0.80 0.95 -1.91
N TRP A 28 0.28 1.37 -2.57
CA TRP A 28 0.44 2.73 -3.04
C TRP A 28 0.94 2.74 -4.48
N THR A 29 0.63 3.81 -5.20
CA THR A 29 1.14 4.10 -6.54
C THR A 29 1.72 5.51 -6.57
N TYR A 30 2.59 5.78 -7.54
CA TYR A 30 3.11 7.13 -7.77
C TYR A 30 1.96 8.09 -8.08
N PHE A 31 2.02 9.29 -7.48
CA PHE A 31 1.02 10.33 -7.73
C PHE A 31 1.69 11.72 -7.77
N GLY A 32 1.41 12.46 -8.84
CA GLY A 32 1.97 13.80 -9.07
C GLY A 32 3.25 13.76 -9.92
N THR A 33 4.11 14.76 -9.72
CA THR A 33 5.28 15.04 -10.58
C THR A 33 6.62 14.54 -10.03
N GLY A 34 6.61 13.79 -8.93
CA GLY A 34 7.83 13.35 -8.26
C GLY A 34 7.76 11.90 -7.80
N GLU A 35 8.92 11.28 -7.59
CA GLU A 35 9.03 9.98 -6.93
C GLU A 35 9.13 10.16 -5.41
N PRO A 36 8.54 9.27 -4.60
CA PRO A 36 8.73 9.30 -3.15
C PRO A 36 10.20 9.18 -2.78
N GLN A 37 10.72 10.18 -2.07
CA GLN A 37 12.09 10.19 -1.54
C GLN A 37 12.12 9.90 -0.03
N VAL A 38 10.97 10.03 0.62
CA VAL A 38 10.82 9.92 2.07
C VAL A 38 9.78 8.85 2.39
N TRP A 39 10.12 8.02 3.36
CA TRP A 39 9.39 6.82 3.72
C TRP A 39 9.03 6.84 5.20
N ALA A 40 7.90 6.23 5.55
CA ALA A 40 7.50 6.02 6.91
C ALA A 40 8.56 5.21 7.66
N ASN A 41 8.95 5.71 8.84
CA ASN A 41 9.93 5.07 9.70
C ASN A 41 9.36 5.00 11.14
N PRO A 42 9.27 3.81 11.77
CA PRO A 42 9.63 2.49 11.21
C PRO A 42 8.65 2.03 10.12
N PRO A 43 9.07 1.12 9.22
CA PRO A 43 8.17 0.49 8.26
C PRO A 43 7.15 -0.39 8.99
N LYS A 44 5.92 -0.42 8.50
CA LYS A 44 4.77 -1.00 9.20
C LYS A 44 3.80 -1.69 8.24
N MET A 45 3.37 -2.88 8.64
CA MET A 45 2.19 -3.53 8.05
C MET A 45 0.93 -2.88 8.57
N ILE A 46 0.01 -2.53 7.67
CA ILE A 46 -1.25 -1.85 8.06
C ILE A 46 -2.44 -2.79 8.27
N CYS A 47 -2.26 -4.07 7.96
CA CYS A 47 -3.18 -5.17 8.21
C CYS A 47 -2.41 -6.46 8.54
N ASP A 48 -3.09 -7.46 9.10
CA ASP A 48 -2.53 -8.80 9.39
C ASP A 48 -2.80 -9.81 8.26
N CYS A 49 -3.25 -9.36 7.08
CA CYS A 49 -3.42 -10.24 5.93
C CYS A 49 -2.06 -10.72 5.43
N GLY A 50 -1.84 -12.04 5.43
CA GLY A 50 -0.59 -12.65 4.93
C GLY A 50 -0.34 -12.48 3.43
N THR A 51 -1.30 -11.92 2.69
CA THR A 51 -1.26 -11.72 1.23
C THR A 51 -1.00 -10.27 0.81
N HIS A 52 -1.04 -9.30 1.73
CA HIS A 52 -0.88 -7.88 1.40
C HIS A 52 0.54 -7.42 1.73
N GLY A 53 1.39 -7.27 0.71
CA GLY A 53 2.85 -7.11 0.87
C GLY A 53 3.38 -5.70 1.12
N ALA A 54 2.54 -4.66 1.23
CA ALA A 54 3.02 -3.30 1.44
C ALA A 54 3.41 -3.05 2.91
N TRP A 55 4.71 -3.17 3.20
CA TRP A 55 5.30 -2.91 4.52
C TRP A 55 5.98 -1.53 4.60
N GLN A 56 6.30 -0.92 3.46
CA GLN A 56 6.91 0.40 3.36
C GLN A 56 5.95 1.38 2.68
N TRP A 57 5.80 2.56 3.29
CA TRP A 57 4.80 3.56 2.91
C TRP A 57 5.47 4.90 2.65
N PRO A 58 5.27 5.53 1.48
CA PRO A 58 5.81 6.84 1.20
C PRO A 58 5.11 7.91 2.05
N THR A 59 5.81 9.00 2.36
CA THR A 59 5.19 10.18 2.99
C THR A 59 4.77 11.23 1.96
N GLN A 60 5.22 11.13 0.71
CA GLN A 60 5.00 12.14 -0.32
C GLN A 60 4.83 11.51 -1.72
N TYR A 61 4.19 12.25 -2.62
CA TYR A 61 4.02 11.95 -4.06
C TYR A 61 3.44 10.56 -4.34
N ALA A 62 2.43 10.17 -3.57
CA ALA A 62 1.83 8.85 -3.69
C ALA A 62 0.32 8.86 -3.44
N GLU A 63 -0.38 8.00 -4.17
CA GLU A 63 -1.77 7.65 -3.91
C GLU A 63 -1.80 6.38 -3.06
N LEU A 64 -2.44 6.44 -1.90
CA LEU A 64 -2.57 5.34 -0.97
C LEU A 64 -3.92 4.67 -1.15
N THR A 65 -3.93 3.43 -1.61
CA THR A 65 -5.13 2.60 -1.63
C THR A 65 -5.21 1.81 -0.33
N ILE A 66 -6.20 2.13 0.51
CA ILE A 66 -6.38 1.52 1.83
C ILE A 66 -7.55 0.52 1.79
N ALA A 67 -7.23 -0.77 1.86
CA ALA A 67 -8.20 -1.85 1.78
C ALA A 67 -9.04 -1.99 3.05
N PRO A 68 -10.22 -2.63 2.98
CA PRO A 68 -11.14 -2.79 4.13
C PRO A 68 -10.52 -3.49 5.35
N CYS A 69 -9.54 -4.36 5.11
CA CYS A 69 -8.82 -5.10 6.15
C CYS A 69 -7.78 -4.26 6.90
N ALA A 70 -7.50 -3.02 6.47
CA ALA A 70 -6.50 -2.17 7.09
C ALA A 70 -7.03 -1.55 8.39
N PHE A 71 -6.24 -1.67 9.46
CA PHE A 71 -6.58 -1.18 10.79
C PHE A 71 -5.42 -0.53 11.53
N ARG A 72 -4.21 -0.49 10.97
CA ARG A 72 -3.07 0.25 11.54
C ARG A 72 -2.70 1.46 10.68
N CYS A 73 -2.29 2.55 11.33
CA CYS A 73 -1.73 3.70 10.63
C CYS A 73 -0.25 3.45 10.27
N PRO A 74 0.19 3.70 9.03
CA PRO A 74 1.58 3.57 8.64
C PRO A 74 2.48 4.65 9.27
N TYR A 75 1.91 5.80 9.64
CA TYR A 75 2.67 6.98 10.06
C TYR A 75 2.68 7.23 11.58
N CYS A 76 1.81 6.60 12.35
CA CYS A 76 1.81 6.76 13.81
C CYS A 76 1.25 5.55 14.56
N ASP A 77 1.60 5.44 15.84
CA ASP A 77 1.10 4.37 16.70
C ASP A 77 -0.16 4.75 17.50
N ARG A 78 -0.54 6.03 17.50
CA ARG A 78 -1.69 6.52 18.29
C ARG A 78 -3.00 5.90 17.81
N PHE A 79 -3.18 5.75 16.50
CA PHE A 79 -4.34 5.06 15.92
C PHE A 79 -4.39 3.58 16.34
N ASN A 80 -3.22 2.95 16.49
CA ASN A 80 -3.07 1.52 16.73
C ASN A 80 -3.36 1.13 18.20
N LYS A 81 -3.27 2.10 19.14
CA LYS A 81 -3.44 1.86 20.58
C LYS A 81 -4.85 1.43 20.99
N ALA A 82 -5.86 1.66 20.14
CA ALA A 82 -7.24 1.35 20.50
C ALA A 82 -7.54 -0.16 20.57
N GLY A 83 -6.64 -1.05 20.11
CA GLY A 83 -6.84 -2.51 20.17
C GLY A 83 -8.03 -3.03 19.36
N LYS A 84 -8.71 -2.15 18.60
CA LYS A 84 -9.91 -2.46 17.82
C LYS A 84 -9.50 -2.95 16.43
N THR A 85 -9.61 -4.25 16.23
CA THR A 85 -9.24 -4.97 14.99
C THR A 85 -10.35 -5.01 13.94
N THR A 86 -11.54 -4.45 14.22
CA THR A 86 -12.71 -4.55 13.33
C THR A 86 -12.88 -3.31 12.43
N HIS A 87 -12.90 -3.54 11.11
CA HIS A 87 -13.32 -2.64 10.03
C HIS A 87 -13.09 -1.13 10.23
N GLN A 88 -11.83 -0.75 10.44
CA GLN A 88 -11.45 0.65 10.63
C GLN A 88 -10.96 1.35 9.36
N ALA A 89 -11.03 0.73 8.18
CA ALA A 89 -10.45 1.32 6.97
C ALA A 89 -11.01 2.72 6.64
N SER A 90 -12.30 2.99 6.87
CA SER A 90 -12.87 4.33 6.72
C SER A 90 -12.31 5.32 7.74
N ASN A 91 -12.23 4.91 9.01
CA ASN A 91 -11.66 5.69 10.10
C ASN A 91 -10.17 5.95 9.90
N LEU A 92 -9.43 4.95 9.42
CA LEU A 92 -8.01 5.02 9.09
C LEU A 92 -7.77 6.02 7.96
N ARG A 93 -8.55 5.94 6.87
CA ARG A 93 -8.50 6.93 5.78
C ARG A 93 -8.80 8.35 6.28
N ARG A 94 -9.82 8.50 7.14
CA ARG A 94 -10.12 9.79 7.78
C ARG A 94 -8.97 10.28 8.67
N HIS A 95 -8.36 9.38 9.45
CA HIS A 95 -7.25 9.69 10.32
C HIS A 95 -6.03 10.16 9.53
N ILE A 96 -5.64 9.46 8.44
CA ILE A 96 -4.52 9.86 7.59
C ILE A 96 -4.77 11.26 7.02
N ARG A 97 -5.98 11.51 6.48
CA ARG A 97 -6.34 12.83 5.94
C ARG A 97 -6.29 13.94 6.98
N ALA A 98 -6.91 13.73 8.13
CA ALA A 98 -7.03 14.78 9.15
C ALA A 98 -5.74 15.00 9.95
N THR A 99 -5.06 13.93 10.35
CA THR A 99 -3.90 14.02 11.25
C THR A 99 -2.58 14.22 10.51
N HIS A 100 -2.41 13.58 9.35
CA HIS A 100 -1.13 13.63 8.62
C HIS A 100 -1.19 14.65 7.49
N ILE A 101 -2.12 14.51 6.55
CA ILE A 101 -2.19 15.40 5.37
C ILE A 101 -2.54 16.84 5.79
N GLN A 102 -3.63 17.02 6.54
CA GLN A 102 -4.05 18.36 6.99
C GLN A 102 -3.21 18.88 8.17
N GLY A 103 -2.80 18.00 9.08
CA GLY A 103 -2.03 18.40 10.27
C GLY A 103 -0.56 18.73 9.98
N HIS A 104 0.02 18.11 8.95
CA HIS A 104 1.44 18.21 8.61
C HIS A 104 1.63 18.31 7.07
N PRO A 105 1.08 19.34 6.41
CA PRO A 105 1.04 19.43 4.95
C PRO A 105 2.42 19.52 4.30
N MET A 106 3.44 19.99 5.03
CA MET A 106 4.83 20.03 4.54
C MET A 106 5.42 18.62 4.34
N GLU A 107 4.96 17.64 5.11
CA GLU A 107 5.45 16.25 5.05
C GLU A 107 4.56 15.36 4.20
N TYR A 108 3.23 15.53 4.31
CA TYR A 108 2.23 14.61 3.74
C TYR A 108 1.29 15.26 2.72
N GLY A 109 1.44 16.56 2.43
CA GLY A 109 0.46 17.33 1.64
C GLY A 109 0.30 16.85 0.20
N THR A 110 1.24 16.06 -0.31
CA THR A 110 1.22 15.48 -1.66
C THR A 110 0.61 14.09 -1.71
N LEU A 111 0.19 13.54 -0.57
CA LEU A 111 -0.49 12.25 -0.52
C LEU A 111 -1.96 12.38 -0.87
N VAL A 112 -2.47 11.35 -1.55
CA VAL A 112 -3.91 11.14 -1.78
C VAL A 112 -4.31 9.81 -1.16
N VAL A 113 -5.53 9.72 -0.63
CA VAL A 113 -6.02 8.50 0.07
C VAL A 113 -7.33 8.02 -0.54
N MET A 114 -7.29 6.80 -1.08
CA MET A 114 -8.39 6.17 -1.81
C MET A 114 -8.94 4.93 -1.07
N PRO A 115 -10.25 4.62 -1.24
CA PRO A 115 -10.77 3.30 -0.88
C PRO A 115 -10.07 2.19 -1.67
N GLY A 116 -9.64 1.12 -1.00
CA GLY A 116 -9.40 -0.16 -1.67
C GLY A 116 -10.72 -0.89 -1.89
N GLY A 117 -10.99 -1.33 -3.10
CA GLY A 117 -12.18 -2.12 -3.44
C GLY A 117 -12.01 -3.61 -3.13
N THR A 118 -13.07 -4.26 -2.67
CA THR A 118 -13.32 -5.67 -3.00
C THR A 118 -13.87 -5.67 -4.42
N GLN A 119 -13.17 -6.26 -5.40
CA GLN A 119 -13.71 -6.35 -6.76
C GLN A 119 -15.06 -7.09 -6.72
N ASN A 120 -16.14 -6.35 -6.94
CA ASN A 120 -17.44 -6.88 -7.36
C ASN A 120 -18.33 -5.85 -8.05
N GLN A 121 -17.83 -4.71 -8.53
CA GLN A 121 -18.66 -3.72 -9.26
C GLN A 121 -17.88 -2.87 -10.28
N ALA A 122 -17.11 -3.48 -11.19
CA ALA A 122 -16.42 -2.72 -12.24
C ALA A 122 -16.41 -3.35 -13.65
N TYR A 123 -17.33 -4.28 -13.95
CA TYR A 123 -17.41 -4.89 -15.29
C TYR A 123 -18.76 -4.74 -16.01
N GLU A 124 -19.69 -3.90 -15.55
CA GLU A 124 -20.95 -3.67 -16.28
C GLU A 124 -21.32 -2.18 -16.32
N MET A 125 -20.57 -1.37 -17.07
CA MET A 125 -21.10 -0.09 -17.55
C MET A 125 -20.32 0.49 -18.74
N THR A 126 -20.19 -0.28 -19.83
CA THR A 126 -19.92 0.29 -21.17
C THR A 126 -20.24 -0.72 -22.27
N GLN A 127 -21.52 -0.94 -22.51
CA GLN A 127 -22.06 -1.48 -23.77
C GLN A 127 -23.50 -0.96 -23.91
N TYR A 128 -23.68 0.27 -24.39
CA TYR A 128 -24.85 0.72 -25.16
C TYR A 128 -24.43 1.88 -26.06
#